data_AF-A0A3A8WCM8-F1
#
_entry.id   AF-A0A3A8WCM8-F1
#
_cell.length_a   1.000
_cell.length_b   1.000
_cell.length_c   1.000
_cell.angle_alpha   90.00
_cell.angle_beta   90.00
_cell.angle_gamma   90.00
#
_symmetry.space_group_name_H-M   'P 1'
#
loop_
_entity.id
_entity.type
_entity.pdbx_description
1 polymer ?
#
loop_
_entity_poly.entity_id
_entity_poly.type
_entity_poly.pdbx_seq_one_letter_code
_entity_poly.pdbx_strand_id
1 'polypeptide(L)'
;MRKEDRLIKEAFEVYQSAGVEGLAGGKGRGEEMEYTEGFEDRIYRCIERLHITNPRQKARRLYLGILVLLVVCISGGFLAWRQLYKPVRATKQFAALFSERQKELAEAGAAPGIAYEEGSSLKYEFVYLDDDFSNRLENSGISYQKAEGGLKMQVQEYPLLREEEVRDSKEWEVYRLSDRESKYYYVLKNGDGDVALARYAGVRLEKTGEERANMERICKEVYGIASAKDIRSITLERYQGRSSAEPDKLMAVYTKEEDKEYILSFFCQDNKVHGAWESEEGLGDVSWQPIDALKKKGWKEAVEEMPEKCYLLALENRYHENFLMGIVKEEERVQVFVDMQQQRGNTKYYMSNDVVMDVGSDIDVYCVELSKEEQQEAAEWIQKADKEL
;
A
#
# COMPACT_ATOMS: atom_id res chain seq x y z
N MET A 1 18.20 31.20 28.41
CA MET A 1 18.87 30.01 27.84
C MET A 1 19.63 29.32 28.94
N ARG A 2 19.37 28.02 29.14
CA ARG A 2 20.03 27.23 30.18
C ARG A 2 21.46 26.93 29.69
N LYS A 3 22.40 26.65 30.62
CA LYS A 3 23.81 26.39 30.29
C LYS A 3 24.01 25.24 29.29
N GLU A 4 23.07 24.30 29.24
CA GLU A 4 23.06 23.15 28.33
C GLU A 4 22.77 23.55 26.88
N ASP A 5 21.91 24.54 26.63
CA ASP A 5 21.59 25.03 25.28
C ASP A 5 22.79 25.73 24.63
N ARG A 6 23.66 26.33 25.45
CA ARG A 6 24.87 27.03 24.99
C ARG A 6 25.94 26.06 24.50
N LEU A 7 26.11 24.93 25.21
CA LEU A 7 27.04 23.87 24.85
C LEU A 7 26.62 23.15 23.56
N ILE A 8 25.32 22.95 23.35
CA ILE A 8 24.81 22.33 22.11
C ILE A 8 25.01 23.27 20.92
N LYS A 9 24.81 24.58 21.11
CA LYS A 9 25.03 25.58 20.05
C LYS A 9 26.51 25.74 19.70
N GLU A 10 27.39 25.77 20.69
CA GLU A 10 28.85 25.79 20.47
C GLU A 10 29.35 24.50 19.79
N ALA A 11 28.77 23.34 20.13
CA ALA A 11 29.09 22.07 19.46
C ALA A 11 28.62 22.06 17.99
N PHE A 12 27.50 22.70 17.68
CA PHE A 12 26.98 22.82 16.30
C PHE A 12 27.80 23.81 15.44
N GLU A 13 28.26 24.91 16.02
CA GLU A 13 29.14 25.88 15.34
C GLU A 13 30.53 25.29 15.04
N VAL A 14 31.05 24.44 15.92
CA VAL A 14 32.30 23.67 15.67
C VAL A 14 32.11 22.63 14.57
N TYR A 15 30.92 22.02 14.47
CA TYR A 15 30.60 21.05 13.41
C TYR A 15 30.45 21.72 12.03
N GLN A 16 29.84 22.92 11.96
CA GLN A 16 29.72 23.69 10.72
C GLN A 16 31.06 24.29 10.26
N SER A 17 31.90 24.75 11.17
CA SER A 17 33.23 25.31 10.83
C SER A 17 34.25 24.23 10.41
N ALA A 18 34.04 22.97 10.79
CA ALA A 18 34.91 21.85 10.40
C ALA A 18 34.51 21.15 9.10
N GLY A 19 33.39 21.53 8.45
CA GLY A 19 32.69 20.65 7.51
C GLY A 19 32.42 21.15 6.09
N VAL A 20 32.91 22.31 5.65
CA VAL A 20 32.46 22.87 4.35
C VAL A 20 33.57 23.24 3.35
N GLU A 21 34.84 23.36 3.73
CA GLU A 21 35.89 23.74 2.75
C GLU A 21 36.62 22.57 2.05
N GLY A 22 36.38 21.31 2.45
CA GLY A 22 37.15 20.16 1.94
C GLY A 22 36.51 19.30 0.84
N LEU A 23 35.23 19.49 0.50
CA LEU A 23 34.49 18.52 -0.34
C LEU A 23 34.15 18.99 -1.76
N ALA A 24 34.56 20.20 -2.14
CA ALA A 24 34.33 20.75 -3.48
C ALA A 24 35.63 21.13 -4.19
N GLY A 25 36.32 20.14 -4.75
CA GLY A 25 37.53 20.39 -5.55
C GLY A 25 38.09 19.14 -6.19
N GLY A 26 37.52 18.69 -7.31
CA GLY A 26 38.16 17.66 -8.13
C GLY A 26 39.43 18.19 -8.81
N LYS A 27 40.53 17.44 -8.70
CA LYS A 27 41.71 17.33 -9.60
C LYS A 27 42.70 16.42 -8.86
N GLY A 28 43.08 15.25 -9.38
CA GLY A 28 44.06 15.11 -10.45
C GLY A 28 45.31 14.46 -9.86
N ARG A 29 45.66 13.27 -10.36
CA ARG A 29 46.90 12.50 -10.16
C ARG A 29 48.01 13.14 -9.30
N GLY A 30 48.33 12.46 -8.20
CA GLY A 30 49.69 12.36 -7.68
C GLY A 30 50.20 13.53 -6.85
N GLU A 31 49.56 13.81 -5.72
CA GLU A 31 50.19 14.52 -4.59
C GLU A 31 49.81 13.82 -3.29
N GLU A 32 50.76 13.76 -2.35
CA GLU A 32 50.63 13.08 -1.07
C GLU A 32 49.41 13.61 -0.31
N MET A 33 48.55 12.70 0.16
CA MET A 33 47.46 13.04 1.08
C MET A 33 48.08 13.64 2.35
N GLU A 34 48.04 14.97 2.46
CA GLU A 34 48.29 15.67 3.72
C GLU A 34 47.38 15.06 4.79
N TYR A 35 48.01 14.46 5.80
CA TYR A 35 47.35 13.85 6.94
C TYR A 35 46.52 14.91 7.67
N THR A 36 45.23 15.01 7.36
CA THR A 36 44.26 15.75 8.16
C THR A 36 44.25 15.14 9.56
N GLU A 37 44.59 15.92 10.58
CA GLU A 37 44.70 15.50 11.99
C GLU A 37 43.60 14.51 12.41
N GLY A 38 44.00 13.38 12.99
CA GLY A 38 43.07 12.37 13.47
C GLY A 38 42.17 12.89 14.59
N PHE A 39 40.94 12.40 14.65
CA PHE A 39 39.97 12.77 15.69
C PHE A 39 40.51 12.50 17.12
N GLU A 40 41.37 11.50 17.29
CA GLU A 40 42.11 11.23 18.54
C GLU A 40 43.03 12.39 18.95
N ASP A 41 43.71 13.04 18.00
CA ASP A 41 44.61 14.16 18.24
C ASP A 41 43.85 15.45 18.60
N ARG A 42 42.63 15.62 18.06
CA ARG A 42 41.71 16.69 18.47
C ARG A 42 41.24 16.50 19.92
N ILE A 43 40.85 15.28 20.29
CA ILE A 43 40.50 14.93 21.68
C ILE A 43 41.70 15.15 22.61
N TYR A 44 42.89 14.74 22.18
CA TYR A 44 44.12 14.91 22.94
C TYR A 44 44.41 16.39 23.25
N ARG A 45 44.34 17.29 22.26
CA ARG A 45 44.57 18.73 22.48
C ARG A 45 43.56 19.38 23.44
N CYS A 46 42.32 18.90 23.46
CA CYS A 46 41.31 19.35 24.42
C CYS A 46 41.60 18.88 25.86
N ILE A 47 42.15 17.68 26.01
CA ILE A 47 42.43 17.05 27.32
C ILE A 47 43.80 17.45 27.86
N GLU A 48 44.77 17.78 27.00
CA GLU A 48 46.12 18.21 27.37
C GLU A 48 46.13 19.52 28.18
N ARG A 49 45.14 20.39 27.97
CA ARG A 49 44.97 21.65 28.73
C ARG A 49 44.39 21.44 30.14
N LEU A 50 43.97 20.22 30.48
CA LEU A 50 43.45 19.86 31.80
C LEU A 50 44.57 19.19 32.62
N HIS A 51 44.62 19.42 33.94
CA HIS A 51 45.63 18.84 34.85
C HIS A 51 45.36 17.34 35.09
N ILE A 52 45.54 16.54 34.04
CA ILE A 52 45.18 15.13 34.00
C ILE A 52 46.45 14.30 33.81
N THR A 53 46.68 13.32 34.69
CA THR A 53 47.77 12.35 34.56
C THR A 53 47.55 11.46 33.32
N ASN A 54 48.55 11.44 32.44
CA ASN A 54 48.64 10.65 31.20
C ASN A 54 47.52 10.94 30.16
N PRO A 55 47.51 12.16 29.56
CA PRO A 55 46.43 12.65 28.70
C PRO A 55 46.25 11.84 27.40
N ARG A 56 47.33 11.32 26.79
CA ARG A 56 47.24 10.48 25.57
C ARG A 56 46.48 9.18 25.81
N GLN A 57 46.77 8.49 26.91
CA GLN A 57 46.11 7.22 27.22
C GLN A 57 44.61 7.42 27.51
N LYS A 58 44.24 8.54 28.12
CA LYS A 58 42.83 8.91 28.36
C LYS A 58 42.12 9.36 27.09
N ALA A 59 42.78 10.13 26.21
CA ALA A 59 42.26 10.48 24.90
C ALA A 59 41.96 9.24 24.05
N ARG A 60 42.89 8.26 24.03
CA ARG A 60 42.70 6.98 23.34
C ARG A 60 41.54 6.16 23.90
N ARG A 61 41.39 6.10 25.23
CA ARG A 61 40.25 5.41 25.87
C ARG A 61 38.92 6.11 25.56
N LEU A 62 38.90 7.44 25.54
CA LEU A 62 37.72 8.21 25.19
C LEU A 62 37.34 8.02 23.72
N TYR A 63 38.33 8.06 22.82
CA TYR A 63 38.16 7.79 21.41
C TYR A 63 37.57 6.38 21.17
N LEU A 64 38.16 5.35 21.79
CA LEU A 64 37.63 3.99 21.73
C LEU A 64 36.21 3.89 22.30
N GLY A 65 35.92 4.60 23.40
CA GLY A 65 34.58 4.65 23.99
C GLY A 65 33.54 5.26 23.04
N ILE A 66 33.89 6.36 22.37
CA ILE A 66 33.04 7.01 21.35
C ILE A 66 32.85 6.10 20.15
N LEU A 67 33.91 5.42 19.68
CA LEU A 67 33.85 4.53 18.53
C LEU A 67 32.96 3.30 18.82
N VAL A 68 33.08 2.70 20.01
CA VAL A 68 32.20 1.60 20.44
C VAL A 68 30.75 2.07 20.52
N LEU A 69 30.49 3.25 21.08
CA LEU A 69 29.14 3.81 21.16
C LEU A 69 28.55 4.04 19.75
N LEU A 70 29.34 4.59 18.82
CA LEU A 70 28.96 4.75 17.42
C LEU A 70 28.60 3.42 16.75
N VAL A 71 29.44 2.40 16.91
CA VAL A 71 29.19 1.06 16.34
C VAL A 71 27.91 0.46 16.91
N VAL A 72 27.67 0.59 18.21
CA VAL A 72 26.44 0.10 18.86
C VAL A 72 25.21 0.88 18.35
N CYS A 73 25.28 2.20 18.25
CA CYS A 73 24.18 3.03 17.74
C CYS A 73 23.85 2.72 16.27
N ILE A 74 24.87 2.57 15.41
CA ILE A 74 24.70 2.23 14.00
C ILE A 74 24.14 0.80 13.86
N SER A 75 24.69 -0.16 14.62
CA SER A 75 24.25 -1.57 14.56
C SER A 75 22.82 -1.72 15.08
N GLY A 76 22.49 -1.07 16.21
CA GLY A 76 21.14 -1.06 16.78
C GLY A 76 20.15 -0.36 15.86
N GLY A 77 20.53 0.80 15.30
CA GLY A 77 19.73 1.52 14.31
C GLY A 77 19.49 0.70 13.04
N PHE A 78 20.51 -0.01 12.55
CA PHE A 78 20.39 -0.90 11.39
C PHE A 78 19.48 -2.10 11.66
N LEU A 79 19.58 -2.72 12.84
CA LEU A 79 18.70 -3.84 13.22
C LEU A 79 17.24 -3.37 13.36
N ALA A 80 17.01 -2.23 14.04
CA ALA A 80 15.69 -1.63 14.16
C ALA A 80 15.10 -1.28 12.78
N TRP A 81 15.91 -0.66 11.91
CA TRP A 81 15.54 -0.37 10.53
C TRP A 81 15.19 -1.66 9.77
N ARG A 82 16.05 -2.69 9.83
CA ARG A 82 15.79 -3.97 9.16
C ARG A 82 14.50 -4.62 9.63
N GLN A 83 14.19 -4.53 10.92
CA GLN A 83 12.99 -5.11 11.50
C GLN A 83 11.73 -4.33 11.10
N LEU A 84 11.80 -2.99 11.06
CA LEU A 84 10.71 -2.12 10.58
C LEU A 84 10.37 -2.36 9.10
N TYR A 85 11.38 -2.57 8.25
CA TYR A 85 11.18 -2.78 6.81
C TYR A 85 10.97 -4.24 6.40
N LYS A 86 11.00 -5.19 7.35
CA LYS A 86 10.78 -6.61 7.05
C LYS A 86 9.42 -6.87 6.39
N PRO A 87 8.28 -6.36 6.91
CA PRO A 87 6.97 -6.58 6.29
C PRO A 87 6.90 -6.01 4.87
N VAL A 88 7.42 -4.80 4.65
CA VAL A 88 7.46 -4.19 3.31
C VAL A 88 8.23 -5.05 2.31
N ARG A 89 9.36 -5.63 2.73
CA ARG A 89 10.14 -6.53 1.88
C ARG A 89 9.37 -7.79 1.53
N ALA A 90 8.69 -8.39 2.51
CA ALA A 90 7.83 -9.55 2.29
C ALA A 90 6.69 -9.22 1.31
N THR A 91 6.06 -8.03 1.40
CA THR A 91 5.06 -7.58 0.42
C THR A 91 5.62 -7.57 -0.99
N LYS A 92 6.80 -6.97 -1.17
CA LYS A 92 7.45 -6.84 -2.49
C LYS A 92 7.83 -8.19 -3.07
N GLN A 93 8.37 -9.10 -2.25
CA GLN A 93 8.72 -10.44 -2.70
C GLN A 93 7.49 -11.26 -3.06
N PHE A 94 6.44 -11.21 -2.25
CA PHE A 94 5.18 -11.89 -2.54
C PHE A 94 4.55 -11.37 -3.84
N ALA A 95 4.43 -10.05 -3.97
CA ALA A 95 3.90 -9.40 -5.17
C ALA A 95 4.69 -9.75 -6.43
N ALA A 96 6.02 -9.83 -6.32
CA ALA A 96 6.89 -10.25 -7.43
C ALA A 96 6.63 -11.70 -7.85
N LEU A 97 6.61 -12.64 -6.89
CA LEU A 97 6.31 -14.05 -7.16
C LEU A 97 4.93 -14.22 -7.80
N PHE A 98 3.91 -13.54 -7.24
CA PHE A 98 2.55 -13.57 -7.77
C PHE A 98 2.50 -13.04 -9.21
N SER A 99 3.11 -11.88 -9.48
CA SER A 99 3.08 -11.23 -10.80
C SER A 99 3.85 -12.03 -11.86
N GLU A 100 4.97 -12.63 -11.49
CA GLU A 100 5.76 -13.49 -12.38
C GLU A 100 4.95 -14.73 -12.77
N ARG A 101 4.30 -15.37 -11.81
CA ARG A 101 3.45 -16.53 -12.09
C ARG A 101 2.20 -16.18 -12.91
N GLN A 102 1.57 -15.04 -12.61
CA GLN A 102 0.46 -14.52 -13.39
C GLN A 102 0.87 -14.26 -14.85
N LYS A 103 2.08 -13.74 -15.07
CA LYS A 103 2.61 -13.52 -16.41
C LYS A 103 2.81 -14.83 -17.19
N GLU A 104 3.38 -15.85 -16.54
CA GLU A 104 3.53 -17.17 -17.17
C GLU A 104 2.19 -17.82 -17.53
N LEU A 105 1.19 -17.70 -16.65
CA LEU A 105 -0.17 -18.16 -16.95
C LEU A 105 -0.74 -17.44 -18.18
N ALA A 106 -0.60 -16.11 -18.23
CA ALA A 106 -1.06 -15.31 -19.36
C ALA A 106 -0.36 -15.68 -20.67
N GLU A 107 0.95 -15.94 -20.65
CA GLU A 107 1.72 -16.43 -21.80
C GLU A 107 1.26 -17.83 -22.26
N ALA A 108 0.78 -18.66 -21.33
CA ALA A 108 0.17 -19.95 -21.60
C ALA A 108 -1.32 -19.87 -22.00
N GLY A 109 -1.91 -18.66 -22.07
CA GLY A 109 -3.33 -18.47 -22.38
C GLY A 109 -4.29 -18.86 -21.25
N ALA A 110 -3.79 -18.93 -20.01
CA ALA A 110 -4.57 -19.21 -18.82
C ALA A 110 -4.76 -17.93 -17.96
N ALA A 111 -5.85 -17.90 -17.19
CA ALA A 111 -6.12 -16.84 -16.22
C ALA A 111 -5.83 -17.33 -14.78
N PRO A 112 -5.56 -16.42 -13.83
CA PRO A 112 -5.59 -16.76 -12.41
C PRO A 112 -6.94 -17.37 -12.01
N GLY A 113 -6.93 -18.26 -11.03
CA GLY A 113 -8.15 -18.79 -10.45
C GLY A 113 -8.78 -17.80 -9.46
N ILE A 114 -10.02 -18.06 -9.05
CA ILE A 114 -10.73 -17.28 -8.04
C ILE A 114 -11.00 -18.13 -6.79
N ALA A 115 -10.76 -17.54 -5.63
CA ALA A 115 -11.00 -18.12 -4.32
C ALA A 115 -11.90 -17.20 -3.50
N TYR A 116 -12.82 -17.81 -2.75
CA TYR A 116 -13.71 -17.11 -1.83
C TYR A 116 -13.37 -17.51 -0.41
N GLU A 117 -13.30 -16.53 0.49
CA GLU A 117 -13.13 -16.78 1.92
C GLU A 117 -14.44 -17.36 2.48
N GLU A 118 -14.36 -18.53 3.13
CA GLU A 118 -15.55 -19.22 3.66
C GLU A 118 -16.28 -18.36 4.71
N GLY A 119 -17.60 -18.22 4.56
CA GLY A 119 -18.43 -17.41 5.46
C GLY A 119 -18.21 -15.91 5.33
N SER A 120 -17.64 -15.46 4.21
CA SER A 120 -17.24 -14.07 3.99
C SER A 120 -17.54 -13.64 2.56
N SER A 121 -17.77 -12.35 2.37
CA SER A 121 -17.94 -11.74 1.05
C SER A 121 -16.60 -11.35 0.42
N LEU A 122 -15.47 -11.85 0.91
CA LEU A 122 -14.15 -11.49 0.35
C LEU A 122 -13.75 -12.46 -0.78
N LYS A 123 -13.34 -11.87 -1.90
CA LYS A 123 -12.86 -12.55 -3.11
C LYS A 123 -11.37 -12.35 -3.25
N TYR A 124 -10.68 -13.41 -3.65
CA TYR A 124 -9.25 -13.42 -3.91
C TYR A 124 -9.00 -14.02 -5.29
N GLU A 125 -8.02 -13.48 -5.99
CA GLU A 125 -7.42 -14.15 -7.14
C GLU A 125 -6.23 -14.98 -6.65
N PHE A 126 -5.99 -16.12 -7.27
CA PHE A 126 -4.87 -16.97 -6.88
C PHE A 126 -4.15 -17.60 -8.07
N VAL A 127 -2.88 -17.91 -7.84
CA VAL A 127 -2.00 -18.57 -8.81
C VAL A 127 -1.35 -19.79 -8.17
N TYR A 128 -1.45 -20.93 -8.85
CA TYR A 128 -0.77 -22.17 -8.46
C TYR A 128 0.73 -22.02 -8.60
N LEU A 129 1.46 -22.49 -7.59
CA LEU A 129 2.91 -22.58 -7.61
C LEU A 129 3.33 -23.99 -8.02
N ASP A 130 4.19 -24.09 -9.02
CA ASP A 130 4.92 -25.32 -9.28
C ASP A 130 6.08 -25.50 -8.27
N ASP A 131 6.87 -26.54 -8.45
CA ASP A 131 8.00 -26.84 -7.56
C ASP A 131 9.03 -25.70 -7.51
N ASP A 132 9.30 -24.99 -8.61
CA ASP A 132 10.27 -23.89 -8.61
C ASP A 132 9.77 -22.71 -7.79
N PHE A 133 8.55 -22.25 -8.06
CA PHE A 133 7.95 -21.14 -7.31
C PHE A 133 7.72 -21.49 -5.84
N SER A 134 7.33 -22.74 -5.55
CA SER A 134 7.15 -23.22 -4.17
C SER A 134 8.48 -23.20 -3.42
N ASN A 135 9.56 -23.70 -4.03
CA ASN A 135 10.90 -23.62 -3.44
C ASN A 135 11.37 -22.18 -3.25
N ARG A 136 11.05 -21.27 -4.17
CA ARG A 136 11.37 -19.84 -4.03
C ARG A 136 10.60 -19.19 -2.88
N LEU A 137 9.32 -19.53 -2.69
CA LEU A 137 8.54 -19.07 -1.56
C LEU A 137 9.15 -19.53 -0.23
N GLU A 138 9.48 -20.81 -0.09
CA GLU A 138 10.09 -21.36 1.13
C GLU A 138 11.47 -20.72 1.43
N ASN A 139 12.24 -20.39 0.40
CA ASN A 139 13.56 -19.74 0.55
C ASN A 139 13.51 -18.21 0.61
N SER A 140 12.34 -17.59 0.44
CA SER A 140 12.19 -16.13 0.37
C SER A 140 12.42 -15.43 1.72
N GLY A 141 12.27 -16.17 2.83
CA GLY A 141 12.23 -15.63 4.19
C GLY A 141 10.91 -14.93 4.55
N ILE A 142 9.88 -15.05 3.69
CA ILE A 142 8.51 -14.64 4.00
C ILE A 142 7.99 -15.55 5.12
N SER A 143 7.59 -14.95 6.23
CA SER A 143 7.05 -15.67 7.37
C SER A 143 5.54 -15.73 7.26
N TYR A 144 4.97 -16.93 7.29
CA TYR A 144 3.53 -17.13 7.24
C TYR A 144 3.12 -18.29 8.15
N GLN A 145 1.91 -18.23 8.68
CA GLN A 145 1.37 -19.20 9.63
C GLN A 145 -0.09 -19.52 9.30
N LYS A 146 -0.54 -20.73 9.68
CA LYS A 146 -1.92 -21.14 9.46
C LYS A 146 -2.87 -20.13 10.11
N ALA A 147 -3.89 -19.70 9.36
CA ALA A 147 -4.86 -18.73 9.84
C ALA A 147 -5.60 -19.29 11.07
N GLU A 148 -5.72 -18.47 12.10
CA GLU A 148 -6.49 -18.83 13.29
C GLU A 148 -7.97 -19.08 12.95
N GLY A 149 -8.62 -19.96 13.71
CA GLY A 149 -10.02 -20.32 13.48
C GLY A 149 -10.25 -21.36 12.37
N GLY A 150 -9.20 -21.85 11.72
CA GLY A 150 -9.33 -22.86 10.66
C GLY A 150 -9.96 -22.30 9.38
N LEU A 151 -9.74 -21.01 9.11
CA LEU A 151 -10.23 -20.33 7.91
C LEU A 151 -9.86 -21.12 6.65
N LYS A 152 -10.86 -21.37 5.81
CA LYS A 152 -10.68 -22.03 4.51
C LYS A 152 -11.07 -21.09 3.37
N MET A 153 -10.54 -21.42 2.20
CA MET A 153 -10.98 -20.84 0.96
C MET A 153 -11.63 -21.90 0.07
N GLN A 154 -12.75 -21.52 -0.53
CA GLN A 154 -13.37 -22.28 -1.61
C GLN A 154 -12.82 -21.79 -2.93
N VAL A 155 -12.07 -22.66 -3.61
CA VAL A 155 -11.48 -22.37 -4.91
C VAL A 155 -12.45 -22.77 -6.03
N GLN A 156 -12.61 -21.88 -7.01
CA GLN A 156 -13.35 -22.14 -8.24
C GLN A 156 -12.38 -22.12 -9.43
N GLU A 157 -12.39 -23.17 -10.24
CA GLU A 157 -11.63 -23.23 -11.50
C GLU A 157 -12.25 -22.34 -12.59
N TYR A 158 -13.56 -22.06 -12.50
CA TYR A 158 -14.26 -21.14 -13.40
C TYR A 158 -14.70 -19.89 -12.63
N PRO A 159 -14.18 -18.69 -12.97
CA PRO A 159 -14.35 -17.47 -12.20
C PRO A 159 -15.79 -16.89 -12.22
N LEU A 160 -16.74 -17.54 -12.89
CA LEU A 160 -18.08 -17.02 -13.19
C LEU A 160 -19.22 -17.81 -12.53
N LEU A 161 -18.92 -18.82 -11.70
CA LEU A 161 -19.96 -19.68 -11.13
C LEU A 161 -20.49 -19.09 -9.81
N ARG A 162 -21.82 -18.98 -9.70
CA ARG A 162 -22.48 -18.71 -8.40
C ARG A 162 -22.19 -19.88 -7.45
N GLU A 163 -22.28 -19.71 -6.13
CA GLU A 163 -22.06 -20.82 -5.17
C GLU A 163 -22.84 -22.08 -5.52
N GLU A 164 -24.09 -21.87 -5.95
CA GLU A 164 -25.05 -22.91 -6.30
C GLU A 164 -24.64 -23.69 -7.56
N GLU A 165 -23.71 -23.15 -8.35
CA GLU A 165 -23.20 -23.69 -9.60
C GLU A 165 -21.80 -24.29 -9.46
N VAL A 166 -21.22 -24.24 -8.25
CA VAL A 166 -19.91 -24.82 -7.95
C VAL A 166 -20.02 -26.34 -7.96
N ARG A 167 -19.51 -26.96 -9.03
CA ARG A 167 -19.58 -28.42 -9.21
C ARG A 167 -18.45 -29.17 -8.51
N ASP A 168 -17.29 -28.54 -8.33
CA ASP A 168 -16.08 -29.14 -7.74
C ASP A 168 -15.30 -28.06 -6.95
N SER A 169 -15.76 -27.64 -5.76
CA SER A 169 -14.94 -26.81 -4.87
C SER A 169 -13.91 -27.67 -4.16
N LYS A 170 -12.63 -27.32 -4.34
CA LYS A 170 -11.57 -27.80 -3.44
C LYS A 170 -11.47 -26.83 -2.28
N GLU A 171 -11.48 -27.36 -1.06
CA GLU A 171 -11.19 -26.58 0.15
C GLU A 171 -9.68 -26.39 0.29
N TRP A 172 -9.26 -25.15 0.51
CA TRP A 172 -7.86 -24.80 0.75
C TRP A 172 -7.67 -24.23 2.14
N GLU A 173 -6.62 -24.67 2.83
CA GLU A 173 -6.22 -24.10 4.10
C GLU A 173 -5.52 -22.76 3.87
N VAL A 174 -5.91 -21.75 4.65
CA VAL A 174 -5.36 -20.40 4.52
C VAL A 174 -4.20 -20.19 5.48
N TYR A 175 -3.11 -19.62 4.97
CA TYR A 175 -1.95 -19.19 5.76
C TYR A 175 -1.74 -17.68 5.59
N ARG A 176 -1.72 -16.96 6.71
CA ARG A 176 -1.52 -15.51 6.77
C ARG A 176 -0.05 -15.16 6.89
N LEU A 177 0.36 -14.05 6.26
CA LEU A 177 1.68 -13.46 6.49
C LEU A 177 1.77 -13.03 7.96
N SER A 178 2.72 -13.58 8.70
CA SER A 178 2.75 -13.49 10.17
C SER A 178 3.42 -12.22 10.70
N ASP A 179 3.89 -11.35 9.82
CA ASP A 179 4.57 -10.09 10.16
C ASP A 179 3.70 -8.84 9.99
N ARG A 180 2.41 -9.05 9.75
CA ARG A 180 1.42 -8.00 9.49
C ARG A 180 0.01 -8.42 9.93
N GLU A 181 -0.85 -7.41 10.05
CA GLU A 181 -2.29 -7.59 10.27
C GLU A 181 -3.10 -7.66 8.96
N SER A 182 -2.56 -7.11 7.87
CA SER A 182 -3.22 -7.09 6.56
C SER A 182 -3.46 -8.51 6.04
N LYS A 183 -4.71 -8.77 5.62
CA LYS A 183 -5.15 -10.01 4.96
C LYS A 183 -5.04 -9.93 3.44
N TYR A 184 -4.45 -8.86 2.89
CA TYR A 184 -4.38 -8.62 1.45
C TYR A 184 -3.70 -9.77 0.66
N TYR A 185 -2.79 -10.51 1.29
CA TYR A 185 -2.12 -11.68 0.71
C TYR A 185 -2.26 -12.92 1.58
N TYR A 186 -2.44 -14.07 0.94
CA TYR A 186 -2.44 -15.38 1.58
C TYR A 186 -1.63 -16.41 0.83
N VAL A 187 -1.06 -17.36 1.57
CA VAL A 187 -0.60 -18.63 1.00
C VAL A 187 -1.71 -19.65 1.22
N LEU A 188 -2.07 -20.38 0.16
CA LEU A 188 -3.08 -21.43 0.22
C LEU A 188 -2.37 -22.79 0.10
N LYS A 189 -2.77 -23.76 0.90
CA LYS A 189 -2.31 -25.16 0.78
C LYS A 189 -3.50 -26.13 0.81
N ASN A 190 -3.48 -27.15 -0.03
CA ASN A 190 -4.52 -28.19 -0.03
C ASN A 190 -3.99 -29.55 0.48
N GLY A 191 -4.89 -30.52 0.62
CA GLY A 191 -4.55 -31.88 1.07
C GLY A 191 -3.74 -32.71 0.07
N ASP A 192 -3.70 -32.29 -1.20
CA ASP A 192 -2.95 -32.94 -2.28
C ASP A 192 -1.47 -32.50 -2.30
N GLY A 193 -1.11 -31.50 -1.49
CA GLY A 193 0.25 -30.93 -1.42
C GLY A 193 0.47 -29.73 -2.34
N ASP A 194 -0.57 -29.26 -3.04
CA ASP A 194 -0.47 -28.08 -3.89
C ASP A 194 -0.37 -26.81 -3.04
N VAL A 195 0.36 -25.83 -3.57
CA VAL A 195 0.54 -24.52 -2.96
C VAL A 195 0.12 -23.44 -3.95
N ALA A 196 -0.58 -22.41 -3.47
CA ALA A 196 -0.95 -21.25 -4.25
C ALA A 196 -0.69 -19.95 -3.49
N LEU A 197 -0.50 -18.87 -4.25
CA LEU A 197 -0.49 -17.51 -3.73
C LEU A 197 -1.81 -16.85 -4.06
N ALA A 198 -2.45 -16.24 -3.07
CA ALA A 198 -3.68 -15.50 -3.23
C ALA A 198 -3.50 -14.02 -2.89
N ARG A 199 -4.16 -13.16 -3.65
CA ARG A 199 -4.21 -11.71 -3.48
C ARG A 199 -5.67 -11.27 -3.44
N TYR A 200 -6.00 -10.35 -2.54
CA TYR A 200 -7.34 -9.77 -2.48
C TYR A 200 -7.74 -9.19 -3.85
N ALA A 201 -8.94 -9.53 -4.28
CA ALA A 201 -9.49 -9.18 -5.58
C ALA A 201 -10.86 -8.51 -5.46
N GLY A 202 -11.25 -8.01 -4.29
CA GLY A 202 -12.53 -7.34 -4.07
C GLY A 202 -13.53 -8.20 -3.31
N VAL A 203 -14.80 -7.82 -3.42
CA VAL A 203 -15.91 -8.50 -2.73
C VAL A 203 -16.73 -9.40 -3.65
N ARG A 204 -17.45 -10.33 -3.04
CA ARG A 204 -18.45 -11.24 -3.60
C ARG A 204 -19.83 -10.69 -3.27
N LEU A 205 -20.73 -10.75 -4.24
CA LEU A 205 -22.15 -10.63 -3.98
C LEU A 205 -22.76 -12.01 -3.87
N GLU A 206 -23.26 -12.35 -2.68
CA GLU A 206 -24.39 -13.25 -2.60
C GLU A 206 -25.69 -12.44 -2.83
N LYS A 207 -26.81 -13.15 -2.96
CA LYS A 207 -28.06 -12.69 -3.59
C LYS A 207 -28.52 -11.29 -3.13
N THR A 208 -29.34 -10.64 -3.96
CA THR A 208 -30.06 -9.40 -3.62
C THR A 208 -30.61 -9.43 -2.19
N GLY A 209 -30.19 -8.48 -1.35
CA GLY A 209 -30.69 -8.31 0.02
C GLY A 209 -29.82 -8.86 1.15
N GLU A 210 -28.65 -9.47 0.88
CA GLU A 210 -27.71 -9.91 1.92
C GLU A 210 -26.71 -8.82 2.35
N GLU A 211 -26.22 -8.94 3.59
CA GLU A 211 -25.31 -7.98 4.22
C GLU A 211 -23.94 -7.98 3.51
N ARG A 212 -23.66 -6.91 2.78
CA ARG A 212 -22.39 -6.72 2.05
C ARG A 212 -21.28 -6.27 2.99
N ALA A 213 -20.03 -6.47 2.57
CA ALA A 213 -18.90 -5.89 3.29
C ALA A 213 -19.07 -4.36 3.34
N ASN A 214 -18.84 -3.77 4.52
CA ASN A 214 -18.73 -2.33 4.66
C ASN A 214 -17.28 -1.90 4.39
N MET A 215 -17.11 -0.62 4.08
CA MET A 215 -15.80 -0.03 3.80
C MET A 215 -14.84 -0.16 4.97
N GLU A 216 -15.32 0.06 6.21
CA GLU A 216 -14.52 -0.11 7.42
C GLU A 216 -13.91 -1.52 7.52
N ARG A 217 -14.69 -2.57 7.26
CA ARG A 217 -14.23 -3.97 7.29
C ARG A 217 -13.18 -4.23 6.22
N ILE A 218 -13.35 -3.69 5.01
CA ILE A 218 -12.32 -3.81 3.96
C ILE A 218 -11.04 -3.08 4.40
N CYS A 219 -11.13 -1.82 4.82
CA CYS A 219 -9.97 -1.05 5.28
C CYS A 219 -9.23 -1.78 6.41
N LYS A 220 -9.97 -2.23 7.44
CA LYS A 220 -9.42 -2.83 8.65
C LYS A 220 -8.98 -4.27 8.48
N GLU A 221 -9.83 -5.13 7.95
CA GLU A 221 -9.53 -6.56 7.85
C GLU A 221 -8.64 -6.88 6.66
N VAL A 222 -8.92 -6.32 5.47
CA VAL A 222 -8.15 -6.63 4.26
C VAL A 222 -6.84 -5.86 4.27
N TYR A 223 -6.88 -4.54 4.41
CA TYR A 223 -5.70 -3.69 4.29
C TYR A 223 -4.99 -3.41 5.61
N GLY A 224 -5.53 -3.84 6.76
CA GLY A 224 -4.92 -3.58 8.07
C GLY A 224 -4.89 -2.09 8.44
N ILE A 225 -5.79 -1.29 7.88
CA ILE A 225 -5.94 0.14 8.14
C ILE A 225 -7.03 0.34 9.19
N ALA A 226 -6.63 0.53 10.45
CA ALA A 226 -7.55 0.81 11.54
C ALA A 226 -7.55 2.31 11.94
N SER A 227 -6.56 3.07 11.50
CA SER A 227 -6.39 4.50 11.80
C SER A 227 -5.48 5.19 10.80
N ALA A 228 -5.39 6.53 10.84
CA ALA A 228 -4.46 7.29 10.00
C ALA A 228 -2.99 6.92 10.17
N LYS A 229 -2.60 6.29 11.30
CA LYS A 229 -1.22 5.83 11.57
C LYS A 229 -0.83 4.63 10.72
N ASP A 230 -1.79 3.83 10.31
CA ASP A 230 -1.57 2.66 9.46
C ASP A 230 -1.45 3.03 7.98
N ILE A 231 -1.81 4.27 7.63
CA ILE A 231 -1.68 4.83 6.28
C ILE A 231 -0.32 5.51 6.14
N ARG A 232 0.44 5.06 5.14
CA ARG A 232 1.68 5.70 4.71
C ARG A 232 1.39 7.00 3.96
N SER A 233 0.52 6.92 2.96
CA SER A 233 0.14 8.09 2.15
C SER A 233 -1.26 7.93 1.57
N ILE A 234 -1.91 9.07 1.31
CA ILE A 234 -3.12 9.13 0.50
C ILE A 234 -2.80 9.95 -0.74
N THR A 235 -3.14 9.43 -1.91
CA THR A 235 -2.88 10.09 -3.19
C THR A 235 -4.19 10.33 -3.92
N LEU A 236 -4.43 11.56 -4.35
CA LEU A 236 -5.56 11.94 -5.20
C LEU A 236 -5.02 12.34 -6.56
N GLU A 237 -5.51 11.70 -7.62
CA GLU A 237 -5.13 11.96 -9.00
C GLU A 237 -6.37 12.30 -9.81
N ARG A 238 -6.28 13.25 -10.74
CA ARG A 238 -7.33 13.47 -11.72
C ARG A 238 -7.15 12.50 -12.87
N TYR A 239 -8.21 11.76 -13.18
CA TYR A 239 -8.22 10.84 -14.31
C TYR A 239 -8.34 11.67 -15.60
N GLN A 240 -7.36 11.57 -16.50
CA GLN A 240 -7.40 12.23 -17.82
C GLN A 240 -7.26 11.22 -18.97
N GLY A 241 -7.24 9.92 -18.65
CA GLY A 241 -7.44 8.85 -19.63
C GLY A 241 -6.38 8.85 -20.73
N ARG A 242 -5.09 8.82 -20.35
CA ARG A 242 -3.92 8.56 -21.21
C ARG A 242 -4.06 8.98 -22.70
N SER A 243 -4.56 10.18 -22.99
CA SER A 243 -4.23 10.81 -24.26
C SER A 243 -2.79 11.30 -24.16
N SER A 244 -2.00 11.20 -25.22
CA SER A 244 -0.63 11.75 -25.24
C SER A 244 -0.60 13.29 -25.10
N ALA A 245 -1.77 13.94 -25.10
CA ALA A 245 -1.93 15.38 -24.97
C ALA A 245 -2.12 15.84 -23.51
N GLU A 246 -2.73 15.02 -22.64
CA GLU A 246 -2.98 15.33 -21.22
C GLU A 246 -2.88 14.07 -20.35
N PRO A 247 -1.71 13.81 -19.71
CA PRO A 247 -1.55 12.67 -18.81
C PRO A 247 -2.29 12.88 -17.48
N ASP A 248 -2.67 11.78 -16.82
CA ASP A 248 -3.27 11.81 -15.47
C ASP A 248 -2.46 12.75 -14.55
N LYS A 249 -3.16 13.66 -13.88
CA LYS A 249 -2.52 14.75 -13.13
C LYS A 249 -2.62 14.48 -11.64
N LEU A 250 -1.48 14.30 -10.98
CA LEU A 250 -1.40 14.20 -9.52
C LEU A 250 -1.90 15.50 -8.89
N MET A 251 -2.94 15.42 -8.06
CA MET A 251 -3.59 16.56 -7.40
C MET A 251 -3.00 16.82 -6.03
N ALA A 252 -2.94 15.78 -5.21
CA ALA A 252 -2.48 15.91 -3.84
C ALA A 252 -1.87 14.62 -3.30
N VAL A 253 -0.92 14.78 -2.39
CA VAL A 253 -0.34 13.70 -1.60
C VAL A 253 -0.41 14.08 -0.13
N TYR A 254 -1.16 13.32 0.66
CA TYR A 254 -1.36 13.55 2.08
C TYR A 254 -0.53 12.57 2.89
N THR A 255 0.39 13.12 3.71
CA THR A 255 1.27 12.33 4.59
C THR A 255 1.14 12.73 6.06
N LYS A 256 0.50 13.87 6.37
CA LYS A 256 0.25 14.31 7.75
C LYS A 256 -0.90 13.51 8.35
N GLU A 257 -0.81 13.21 9.65
CA GLU A 257 -1.81 12.39 10.34
C GLU A 257 -3.20 13.03 10.32
N GLU A 258 -3.30 14.34 10.57
CA GLU A 258 -4.55 15.11 10.57
C GLU A 258 -5.28 15.04 9.22
N ASP A 259 -4.56 15.25 8.11
CA ASP A 259 -5.14 15.17 6.76
C ASP A 259 -5.63 13.75 6.44
N LYS A 260 -4.87 12.73 6.88
CA LYS A 260 -5.24 11.32 6.67
C LYS A 260 -6.45 10.92 7.49
N GLU A 261 -6.56 11.39 8.72
CA GLU A 261 -7.71 11.13 9.59
C GLU A 261 -8.99 11.77 9.01
N TYR A 262 -8.89 13.02 8.54
CA TYR A 262 -9.97 13.71 7.86
C TYR A 262 -10.43 12.93 6.61
N ILE A 263 -9.50 12.47 5.77
CA ILE A 263 -9.88 11.71 4.57
C ILE A 263 -10.46 10.34 4.92
N LEU A 264 -9.90 9.65 5.91
CA LEU A 264 -10.44 8.37 6.40
C LEU A 264 -11.88 8.51 6.89
N SER A 265 -12.21 9.63 7.54
CA SER A 265 -13.57 9.87 8.00
C SER A 265 -14.59 9.97 6.87
N PHE A 266 -14.22 10.15 5.61
CA PHE A 266 -15.17 10.08 4.48
C PHE A 266 -15.35 8.67 3.92
N PHE A 267 -14.23 7.94 3.81
CA PHE A 267 -14.17 6.77 2.93
C PHE A 267 -14.10 5.43 3.69
N CYS A 268 -13.72 5.42 4.96
CA CYS A 268 -13.69 4.21 5.79
C CYS A 268 -14.61 4.34 7.02
N GLN A 269 -15.88 4.70 6.80
CA GLN A 269 -16.95 4.57 7.82
C GLN A 269 -17.68 3.22 7.66
N ASP A 270 -18.73 3.00 8.47
CA ASP A 270 -19.73 1.93 8.32
C ASP A 270 -20.63 2.15 7.09
N ASN A 271 -20.02 2.59 5.99
CA ASN A 271 -20.69 2.79 4.73
C ASN A 271 -20.79 1.45 4.01
N LYS A 272 -22.02 1.12 3.65
CA LYS A 272 -22.31 -0.11 2.91
C LYS A 272 -21.86 0.06 1.47
N VAL A 273 -21.29 -1.03 0.95
CA VAL A 273 -20.92 -1.12 -0.45
C VAL A 273 -22.11 -1.69 -1.21
N HIS A 274 -22.57 -1.00 -2.27
CA HIS A 274 -23.73 -1.42 -3.07
C HIS A 274 -23.41 -1.69 -4.53
N GLY A 275 -24.09 -2.66 -5.12
CA GLY A 275 -24.11 -2.84 -6.57
C GLY A 275 -24.85 -1.67 -7.23
N ALA A 276 -24.26 -1.00 -8.24
CA ALA A 276 -24.88 0.15 -8.91
C ALA A 276 -26.19 -0.18 -9.66
N TRP A 277 -26.57 -1.45 -9.76
CA TRP A 277 -27.81 -1.97 -10.39
C TRP A 277 -28.96 -2.14 -9.42
N GLU A 278 -28.72 -2.08 -8.12
CA GLU A 278 -29.80 -2.30 -7.16
C GLU A 278 -30.87 -1.22 -7.30
N SER A 279 -32.12 -1.67 -7.28
CA SER A 279 -33.28 -0.77 -7.21
C SER A 279 -33.26 -0.03 -5.88
N GLU A 280 -33.61 1.26 -5.91
CA GLU A 280 -33.73 2.15 -4.73
C GLU A 280 -34.59 1.53 -3.60
N GLU A 281 -35.49 0.59 -3.92
CA GLU A 281 -36.37 -0.13 -2.99
C GLU A 281 -35.64 -1.04 -1.97
N GLY A 282 -34.35 -1.36 -2.16
CA GLY A 282 -33.55 -2.20 -1.26
C GLY A 282 -32.56 -1.45 -0.37
N LEU A 283 -32.46 -0.12 -0.50
CA LEU A 283 -31.52 0.70 0.25
C LEU A 283 -32.10 1.07 1.61
N GLY A 284 -31.30 0.88 2.66
CA GLY A 284 -31.69 1.16 4.04
C GLY A 284 -31.79 2.65 4.34
N ASP A 285 -31.17 3.50 3.52
CA ASP A 285 -31.22 4.95 3.65
C ASP A 285 -31.62 5.59 2.30
N VAL A 286 -32.74 6.33 2.31
CA VAL A 286 -33.35 6.97 1.14
C VAL A 286 -32.57 8.22 0.70
N SER A 287 -31.48 8.54 1.40
CA SER A 287 -30.67 9.74 1.18
C SER A 287 -29.55 9.58 0.13
N TRP A 288 -29.24 8.35 -0.28
CA TRP A 288 -28.28 8.10 -1.36
C TRP A 288 -28.84 8.57 -2.71
N GLN A 289 -28.20 9.58 -3.30
CA GLN A 289 -28.51 10.08 -4.64
C GLN A 289 -27.34 9.81 -5.58
N PRO A 290 -27.35 8.71 -6.36
CA PRO A 290 -26.32 8.48 -7.36
C PRO A 290 -26.36 9.59 -8.41
N ILE A 291 -25.22 9.82 -9.06
CA ILE A 291 -25.15 10.72 -10.20
C ILE A 291 -26.06 10.14 -11.29
N ASP A 292 -27.06 10.91 -11.74
CA ASP A 292 -28.13 10.40 -12.61
C ASP A 292 -27.59 9.78 -13.90
N ALA A 293 -26.53 10.37 -14.46
CA ALA A 293 -25.83 9.86 -15.63
C ALA A 293 -25.17 8.49 -15.40
N LEU A 294 -24.83 8.15 -14.15
CA LEU A 294 -24.11 6.94 -13.75
C LEU A 294 -24.99 5.88 -13.09
N LYS A 295 -26.32 6.05 -13.10
CA LYS A 295 -27.24 5.01 -12.64
C LYS A 295 -27.00 3.72 -13.43
N LYS A 296 -26.71 2.62 -12.72
CA LYS A 296 -26.39 1.30 -13.29
C LYS A 296 -25.12 1.26 -14.16
N LYS A 297 -24.20 2.21 -13.97
CA LYS A 297 -22.92 2.30 -14.70
C LYS A 297 -21.74 2.16 -13.77
N GLY A 298 -20.68 1.56 -14.28
CA GLY A 298 -19.44 1.35 -13.56
C GLY A 298 -18.42 2.45 -13.69
N TRP A 299 -17.29 2.23 -13.03
CA TRP A 299 -16.14 3.11 -13.17
C TRP A 299 -15.66 3.21 -14.62
N LYS A 300 -15.68 2.09 -15.37
CA LYS A 300 -15.25 2.08 -16.78
C LYS A 300 -16.15 3.00 -17.60
N GLU A 301 -17.46 2.84 -17.47
CA GLU A 301 -18.45 3.67 -18.14
C GLU A 301 -18.38 5.13 -17.66
N ALA A 302 -18.17 5.38 -16.37
CA ALA A 302 -18.01 6.73 -15.84
C ALA A 302 -16.81 7.45 -16.45
N VAL A 303 -15.69 6.74 -16.58
CA VAL A 303 -14.48 7.22 -17.24
C VAL A 303 -14.70 7.49 -18.72
N GLU A 304 -15.46 6.65 -19.42
CA GLU A 304 -15.74 6.81 -20.85
C GLU A 304 -16.71 7.97 -21.13
N GLU A 305 -17.67 8.20 -20.24
CA GLU A 305 -18.73 9.20 -20.44
C GLU A 305 -18.41 10.58 -19.87
N MET A 306 -17.69 10.63 -18.74
CA MET A 306 -17.37 11.88 -18.04
C MET A 306 -15.95 11.84 -17.42
N PRO A 307 -14.90 11.62 -18.25
CA PRO A 307 -13.53 11.50 -17.77
C PRO A 307 -13.07 12.75 -17.00
N GLU A 308 -13.53 13.93 -17.38
CA GLU A 308 -13.14 15.20 -16.76
C GLU A 308 -13.61 15.37 -15.31
N LYS A 309 -14.58 14.54 -14.89
CA LYS A 309 -15.17 14.48 -13.55
C LYS A 309 -14.60 13.33 -12.70
N CYS A 310 -13.69 12.54 -13.27
CA CYS A 310 -13.16 11.33 -12.65
C CYS A 310 -11.83 11.59 -11.91
N TYR A 311 -11.70 11.00 -10.73
CA TYR A 311 -10.53 11.07 -9.87
C TYR A 311 -10.17 9.67 -9.35
N LEU A 312 -8.89 9.39 -9.16
CA LEU A 312 -8.40 8.18 -8.52
C LEU A 312 -7.92 8.53 -7.10
N LEU A 313 -8.44 7.81 -6.10
CA LEU A 313 -7.97 7.89 -4.72
C LEU A 313 -7.25 6.59 -4.35
N ALA A 314 -6.02 6.72 -3.85
CA ALA A 314 -5.23 5.59 -3.37
C ALA A 314 -4.90 5.76 -1.89
N LEU A 315 -5.29 4.79 -1.05
CA LEU A 315 -4.84 4.67 0.33
C LEU A 315 -3.71 3.64 0.37
N GLU A 316 -2.48 4.10 0.61
CA GLU A 316 -1.32 3.21 0.75
C GLU A 316 -1.08 2.92 2.23
N ASN A 317 -1.15 1.65 2.63
CA ASN A 317 -0.87 1.26 4.01
C ASN A 317 0.64 1.23 4.31
N ARG A 318 0.99 1.01 5.58
CA ARG A 318 2.38 0.89 6.06
C ARG A 318 3.17 -0.28 5.43
N TYR A 319 2.47 -1.24 4.79
CA TYR A 319 3.06 -2.37 4.10
C TYR A 319 3.24 -2.13 2.59
N HIS A 320 2.89 -0.94 2.09
CA HIS A 320 2.86 -0.56 0.67
C HIS A 320 1.82 -1.30 -0.18
N GLU A 321 0.70 -1.69 0.44
CA GLU A 321 -0.48 -2.22 -0.26
C GLU A 321 -1.44 -1.05 -0.52
N ASN A 322 -2.01 -0.98 -1.72
CA ASN A 322 -2.83 0.15 -2.17
C ASN A 322 -4.30 -0.23 -2.23
N PHE A 323 -5.13 0.42 -1.43
CA PHE A 323 -6.57 0.38 -1.64
C PHE A 323 -6.97 1.49 -2.62
N LEU A 324 -7.53 1.10 -3.77
CA LEU A 324 -7.85 2.01 -4.87
C LEU A 324 -9.36 2.22 -4.99
N MET A 325 -9.74 3.49 -5.08
CA MET A 325 -11.10 3.93 -5.30
C MET A 325 -11.16 4.87 -6.51
N GLY A 326 -12.18 4.71 -7.33
CA GLY A 326 -12.55 5.67 -8.36
C GLY A 326 -13.58 6.65 -7.78
N ILE A 327 -13.42 7.94 -8.02
CA ILE A 327 -14.34 8.96 -7.53
C ILE A 327 -14.85 9.76 -8.72
N VAL A 328 -16.16 9.92 -8.83
CA VAL A 328 -16.77 10.85 -9.77
C VAL A 328 -17.38 11.99 -9.00
N LYS A 329 -17.03 13.22 -9.39
CA LYS A 329 -17.57 14.45 -8.79
C LYS A 329 -18.34 15.24 -9.83
N GLU A 330 -19.64 15.41 -9.62
CA GLU A 330 -20.49 16.30 -10.40
C GLU A 330 -21.07 17.37 -9.49
N GLU A 331 -20.58 18.60 -9.60
CA GLU A 331 -20.95 19.71 -8.70
C GLU A 331 -20.72 19.34 -7.22
N GLU A 332 -21.80 19.22 -6.44
CA GLU A 332 -21.82 18.82 -5.02
C GLU A 332 -22.05 17.32 -4.82
N ARG A 333 -22.30 16.55 -5.89
CA ARG A 333 -22.54 15.10 -5.83
C ARG A 333 -21.23 14.35 -5.99
N VAL A 334 -21.06 13.30 -5.19
CA VAL A 334 -19.88 12.42 -5.23
C VAL A 334 -20.33 10.97 -5.27
N GLN A 335 -19.78 10.22 -6.21
CA GLN A 335 -19.97 8.78 -6.30
C GLN A 335 -18.62 8.08 -6.22
N VAL A 336 -18.46 7.19 -5.24
CA VAL A 336 -17.21 6.47 -4.99
C VAL A 336 -17.36 5.02 -5.43
N PHE A 337 -16.54 4.60 -6.37
CA PHE A 337 -16.38 3.24 -6.85
C PHE A 337 -15.25 2.55 -6.10
N VAL A 338 -15.51 1.40 -5.50
CA VAL A 338 -14.52 0.66 -4.70
C VAL A 338 -14.00 -0.56 -5.43
N ASP A 339 -12.91 -1.12 -4.92
CA ASP A 339 -12.30 -2.37 -5.42
C ASP A 339 -11.96 -2.34 -6.92
N MET A 340 -11.45 -1.18 -7.34
CA MET A 340 -10.89 -0.91 -8.67
C MET A 340 -9.80 -1.90 -9.11
N GLN A 341 -9.30 -2.74 -8.20
CA GLN A 341 -8.33 -3.77 -8.51
C GLN A 341 -8.90 -4.92 -9.34
N GLN A 342 -10.21 -5.21 -9.31
CA GLN A 342 -10.85 -6.11 -10.28
C GLN A 342 -10.70 -5.57 -11.71
N GLN A 343 -10.76 -4.25 -11.85
CA GLN A 343 -10.49 -3.58 -13.12
C GLN A 343 -9.00 -3.50 -13.47
N ARG A 344 -8.10 -4.02 -12.64
CA ARG A 344 -6.69 -4.24 -13.01
C ARG A 344 -6.41 -5.71 -13.31
N GLY A 345 -7.21 -6.64 -12.77
CA GLY A 345 -7.15 -8.08 -13.04
C GLY A 345 -7.81 -8.49 -14.37
N ASN A 346 -8.83 -7.75 -14.81
CA ASN A 346 -9.49 -7.95 -16.11
C ASN A 346 -9.49 -6.72 -17.04
N THR A 347 -9.02 -5.55 -16.58
CA THR A 347 -8.93 -4.37 -17.45
C THR A 347 -7.48 -3.93 -17.59
N LYS A 348 -6.94 -4.17 -18.79
CA LYS A 348 -5.71 -3.54 -19.27
C LYS A 348 -5.85 -2.02 -19.12
N TYR A 349 -5.12 -1.42 -18.19
CA TYR A 349 -4.69 -0.03 -18.28
C TYR A 349 -3.15 0.07 -18.18
N TYR A 350 -2.51 -0.41 -19.26
CA TYR A 350 -1.30 0.09 -19.96
C TYR A 350 0.07 0.18 -19.22
N MET A 351 1.23 -0.12 -19.85
CA MET A 351 1.57 -0.21 -21.29
C MET A 351 2.62 -1.30 -21.62
N SER A 352 2.37 -2.08 -22.67
CA SER A 352 3.39 -2.60 -23.63
C SER A 352 2.67 -3.19 -24.85
N ASN A 353 2.75 -2.50 -26.00
CA ASN A 353 2.47 -2.96 -27.38
C ASN A 353 1.03 -3.38 -27.78
N ASP A 354 0.29 -2.43 -28.38
CA ASP A 354 -0.51 -2.53 -29.62
C ASP A 354 -1.47 -3.70 -29.92
N VAL A 355 -2.14 -4.32 -28.94
CA VAL A 355 -3.41 -5.05 -29.21
C VAL A 355 -4.38 -4.97 -28.02
N VAL A 356 -5.55 -4.35 -28.24
CA VAL A 356 -6.70 -4.36 -27.32
C VAL A 356 -7.52 -5.63 -27.58
N MET A 357 -7.73 -6.44 -26.54
CA MET A 357 -8.75 -7.49 -26.55
C MET A 357 -9.56 -7.41 -25.26
N ASP A 358 -10.86 -7.43 -25.47
CA ASP A 358 -11.95 -7.33 -24.51
C ASP A 358 -12.19 -8.69 -23.85
N VAL A 359 -12.23 -8.74 -22.51
CA VAL A 359 -12.58 -9.96 -21.76
C VAL A 359 -13.28 -9.59 -20.46
N GLY A 360 -14.57 -9.90 -20.38
CA GLY A 360 -15.31 -9.99 -19.11
C GLY A 360 -16.38 -8.92 -18.92
N SER A 361 -17.50 -9.08 -19.62
CA SER A 361 -18.77 -8.47 -19.26
C SER A 361 -19.27 -9.06 -17.93
N ASP A 362 -19.04 -8.37 -16.83
CA ASP A 362 -19.86 -8.42 -15.60
C ASP A 362 -19.68 -7.04 -14.97
N ILE A 363 -20.61 -6.10 -15.13
CA ILE A 363 -21.76 -5.93 -14.23
C ILE A 363 -21.39 -6.13 -12.73
N ASP A 364 -20.18 -5.76 -12.32
CA ASP A 364 -19.73 -5.68 -10.92
C ASP A 364 -19.19 -4.26 -10.61
N VAL A 365 -20.06 -3.40 -10.07
CA VAL A 365 -19.88 -1.98 -9.86
C VAL A 365 -20.33 -1.71 -8.45
N TYR A 366 -19.35 -1.50 -7.61
CA TYR A 366 -19.53 -1.33 -6.20
C TYR A 366 -19.38 0.15 -5.88
N CYS A 367 -20.47 0.76 -5.41
CA CYS A 367 -20.50 2.14 -4.96
C CYS A 367 -20.64 2.22 -3.45
N VAL A 368 -19.97 3.18 -2.83
CA VAL A 368 -20.17 3.49 -1.41
C VAL A 368 -21.47 4.28 -1.27
N GLU A 369 -22.32 3.87 -0.32
CA GLU A 369 -23.45 4.66 0.13
C GLU A 369 -22.93 5.84 0.97
N LEU A 370 -23.12 7.07 0.48
CA LEU A 370 -22.76 8.30 1.17
C LEU A 370 -24.00 9.16 1.36
N SER A 371 -24.19 9.68 2.58
CA SER A 371 -25.19 10.69 2.89
C SER A 371 -24.96 11.98 2.10
N LYS A 372 -25.97 12.86 2.06
CA LYS A 372 -25.87 14.13 1.33
C LYS A 372 -24.76 15.02 1.90
N GLU A 373 -24.67 15.10 3.24
CA GLU A 373 -23.66 15.86 3.94
C GLU A 373 -22.24 15.35 3.59
N GLU A 374 -22.04 14.03 3.59
CA GLU A 374 -20.76 13.43 3.23
C GLU A 374 -20.37 13.68 1.76
N GLN A 375 -21.33 13.64 0.84
CA GLN A 375 -21.07 13.97 -0.58
C GLN A 375 -20.63 15.42 -0.74
N GLN A 376 -21.29 16.36 -0.04
CA GLN A 376 -20.93 17.78 -0.08
C GLN A 376 -19.52 18.01 0.48
N GLU A 377 -19.21 17.45 1.65
CA GLU A 377 -17.88 17.59 2.27
C GLU A 377 -16.78 16.99 1.38
N ALA A 378 -17.02 15.81 0.80
CA ALA A 378 -16.09 15.20 -0.15
C ALA A 378 -15.92 16.04 -1.42
N ALA A 379 -17.00 16.62 -1.97
CA ALA A 379 -16.94 17.48 -3.15
C ALA A 379 -16.13 18.75 -2.88
N GLU A 380 -16.30 19.38 -1.72
CA GLU A 380 -15.53 20.56 -1.30
C GLU A 380 -14.05 20.23 -1.14
N TRP A 381 -13.73 19.10 -0.51
CA TRP A 381 -12.35 18.61 -0.36
C TRP A 381 -11.67 18.40 -1.72
N ILE A 382 -12.32 17.69 -2.65
CA ILE A 382 -11.78 17.46 -4.01
C ILE A 382 -11.61 18.79 -4.75
N GLN A 383 -12.58 19.70 -4.64
CA GLN A 383 -12.49 21.00 -5.30
C GLN A 383 -11.34 21.85 -4.75
N LYS A 384 -11.07 21.77 -3.45
CA LYS A 384 -9.92 22.44 -2.84
C LYS A 384 -8.61 21.87 -3.38
N ALA A 385 -8.49 20.54 -3.44
CA ALA A 385 -7.31 19.87 -3.99
C ALA A 385 -7.06 20.23 -5.47
N ASP A 386 -8.12 20.38 -6.27
CA ASP A 386 -8.02 20.74 -7.69
C ASP A 386 -7.61 22.21 -7.93
N LYS A 387 -7.88 23.11 -6.97
CA LYS A 387 -7.56 24.56 -7.04
C LYS A 387 -6.17 24.93 -6.50
N GLU A 388 -5.51 24.06 -5.76
CA GLU A 388 -4.20 24.33 -5.14
C GLU A 388 -2.99 24.15 -6.12
N LEU A 389 -3.27 23.98 -7.41
CA LEU A 389 -2.30 23.91 -8.53
C LEU A 389 -2.49 25.06 -9.51
#